data_AF-A0A6L8GHR9-F1
#
_entry.id   AF-A0A6L8GHR9-F1
#
_cell.length_a   1.000
_cell.length_b   1.000
_cell.length_c   1.000
_cell.angle_alpha   90.00
_cell.angle_beta   90.00
_cell.angle_gamma   90.00
#
_symmetry.space_group_name_H-M   'P 1'
#
loop_
_entity.id
_entity.type
_entity.pdbx_description
1 polymer ?
#
loop_
_entity_poly.entity_id
_entity_poly.type
_entity_poly.pdbx_seq_one_letter_code
_entity_poly.pdbx_strand_id
1 'polypeptide(L)' 'MHLAEGVLPLSQAIAWSTLAAPTVYSSLRREQRTRRNTPSSSVVMAGVTSLLFAGTLLPLPVPVVGATSHICLTPVLAL' A
#
# COMPACT_ATOMS: atom_id res chain seq x y z
N MET A 1 -4.23 2.46 9.37
CA MET A 1 -4.18 1.65 10.60
C MET A 1 -3.96 0.20 10.19
N HIS A 2 -2.93 -0.46 10.70
CA HIS A 2 -2.63 -1.85 10.37
C HIS A 2 -3.17 -2.78 11.44
N LEU A 3 -3.72 -3.93 11.03
CA LEU A 3 -4.06 -5.01 11.95
C LEU A 3 -2.75 -5.68 12.35
N ALA A 4 -2.53 -5.85 13.66
CA ALA A 4 -1.34 -6.54 14.13
C ALA A 4 -1.40 -8.03 13.78
N GLU A 5 -0.24 -8.63 13.56
CA GLU A 5 -0.10 -10.05 13.28
C GLU A 5 -0.70 -10.89 14.40
N GLY A 6 -1.44 -11.95 14.04
CA GLY A 6 -2.09 -12.83 15.01
C GLY A 6 -3.38 -12.30 15.64
N VAL A 7 -3.86 -11.10 15.27
CA VAL A 7 -5.15 -10.57 15.74
C VAL A 7 -6.34 -11.28 15.08
N LEU A 8 -6.19 -11.72 13.82
CA LEU A 8 -7.26 -12.42 13.11
C LEU A 8 -7.15 -13.94 13.26
N PRO A 9 -8.28 -14.64 13.46
CA PRO A 9 -8.32 -16.09 13.34
C PRO A 9 -7.96 -16.53 11.92
N LEU A 10 -7.32 -17.70 11.82
CA LEU A 10 -6.76 -18.23 10.56
C LEU A 10 -7.78 -18.29 9.42
N SER A 11 -9.04 -18.63 9.72
CA SER A 11 -10.13 -18.66 8.74
C SER A 11 -10.40 -17.31 8.09
N GLN A 12 -10.36 -16.23 8.87
CA GLN A 12 -10.57 -14.87 8.37
C GLN A 12 -9.36 -14.38 7.58
N ALA A 13 -8.15 -14.70 8.03
CA ALA A 13 -6.93 -14.36 7.28
C ALA A 13 -6.97 -14.95 5.87
N ILE A 14 -7.30 -16.25 5.74
CA ILE A 14 -7.42 -16.92 4.44
C ILE A 14 -8.55 -16.30 3.60
N ALA A 15 -9.70 -16.00 4.20
CA ALA A 15 -10.82 -15.37 3.48
C ALA A 15 -10.43 -14.01 2.89
N TRP A 16 -9.74 -13.15 3.66
CA TRP A 16 -9.29 -11.85 3.18
C TRP A 16 -8.16 -11.97 2.16
N SER A 17 -7.21 -12.88 2.36
CA SER A 17 -6.13 -13.13 1.39
C SER A 17 -6.68 -13.61 0.05
N THR A 18 -7.67 -14.51 0.04
CA THR A 18 -8.28 -15.01 -1.20
C THR A 18 -9.09 -13.93 -1.92
N LEU A 19 -9.79 -13.06 -1.19
CA LEU A 19 -10.49 -11.90 -1.76
C LEU A 19 -9.54 -10.87 -2.36
N ALA A 20 -8.39 -10.61 -1.72
CA ALA A 20 -7.40 -9.64 -2.18
C ALA A 20 -6.47 -10.18 -3.29
N ALA A 21 -6.23 -11.49 -3.32
CA ALA A 21 -5.34 -12.13 -4.30
C ALA A 21 -5.63 -11.76 -5.77
N PRO A 22 -6.88 -11.78 -6.28
CA PRO A 22 -7.13 -11.53 -7.70
C PRO A 22 -6.82 -10.08 -8.12
N THR A 23 -7.10 -9.10 -7.26
CA THR A 23 -6.83 -7.69 -7.55
C THR A 23 -5.32 -7.43 -7.55
N VAL A 24 -4.60 -7.97 -6.57
CA VAL A 24 -3.13 -7.90 -6.51
C VAL A 24 -2.50 -8.59 -7.72
N TYR A 25 -3.00 -9.77 -8.08
CA TYR A 25 -2.49 -10.53 -9.22
C TYR A 25 -2.65 -9.78 -10.55
N SER A 26 -3.83 -9.20 -10.78
CA SER A 26 -4.10 -8.38 -11.97
C SER A 26 -3.16 -7.18 -12.06
N SER A 27 -2.98 -6.46 -10.94
CA SER A 27 -2.07 -5.31 -10.85
C SER A 27 -0.61 -5.68 -11.11
N LEU A 28 -0.13 -6.79 -10.53
CA LEU A 28 1.22 -7.29 -10.75
C LEU A 28 1.45 -7.69 -12.21
N ARG A 29 0.49 -8.38 -12.84
CA ARG A 29 0.59 -8.76 -14.26
C ARG A 29 0.67 -7.53 -15.16
N ARG A 30 -0.12 -6.50 -14.88
CA ARG A 30 -0.10 -5.24 -15.65
C ARG A 30 1.24 -4.54 -15.51
N GLU A 31 1.74 -4.43 -14.28
CA GLU A 31 3.04 -3.81 -13.98
C GLU A 31 4.20 -4.56 -14.65
N GLN A 32 4.21 -5.89 -14.61
CA GLN A 32 5.22 -6.71 -15.29
C GLN A 32 5.25 -6.47 -16.82
N ARG A 33 4.09 -6.29 -17.45
CA ARG A 33 4.02 -5.94 -18.88
C ARG A 33 4.58 -4.54 -19.14
N THR A 34 4.24 -3.55 -18.31
CA THR A 34 4.78 -2.18 -18.42
C THR A 34 6.28 -2.16 -18.26
N ARG A 35 6.83 -2.87 -17.27
CA ARG A 35 8.29 -2.96 -17.04
C ARG A 35 9.07 -3.56 -18.20
N ARG A 36 8.48 -4.54 -18.91
CA ARG A 36 9.10 -5.13 -20.11
C ARG A 36 9.18 -4.15 -21.28
N ASN A 37 8.17 -3.31 -21.44
CA ASN A 37 8.13 -2.31 -22.52
C ASN A 37 8.97 -1.08 -22.19
N THR A 38 9.04 -0.69 -20.91
CA THR A 38 9.75 0.51 -20.45
C THR A 38 10.54 0.20 -19.17
N PRO A 39 11.84 -0.17 -19.25
CA PRO A 39 12.63 -0.53 -18.08
C PRO A 39 12.81 0.64 -17.09
N SER A 40 12.82 1.88 -17.58
CA SER A 40 12.83 3.11 -16.75
C SER A 40 11.64 3.19 -15.79
N SER A 41 10.48 2.61 -16.15
CA SER A 41 9.28 2.58 -15.32
C SER A 41 9.52 1.91 -13.96
N SER A 42 10.42 0.92 -13.89
CA SER A 42 10.71 0.22 -12.64
C SER A 42 11.40 1.12 -11.62
N VAL A 43 12.28 2.02 -12.08
CA VAL A 43 13.00 2.96 -11.20
C VAL A 43 12.04 4.02 -10.66
N VAL A 44 11.17 4.54 -11.53
CA VAL A 44 10.13 5.51 -11.13
C VAL A 44 9.19 4.88 -10.10
N MET A 45 8.69 3.66 -10.33
CA MET A 45 7.84 2.96 -9.36
C MET A 45 8.55 2.71 -8.02
N ALA A 46 9.83 2.32 -8.03
CA ALA A 46 10.61 2.16 -6.81
C ALA A 46 10.75 3.49 -6.04
N GLY A 47 10.99 4.60 -6.75
CA GLY A 47 11.05 5.94 -6.16
C GLY A 47 9.72 6.36 -5.54
N VAL A 48 8.62 6.21 -6.28
CA VAL A 48 7.26 6.56 -5.81
C VAL A 48 6.87 5.74 -4.58
N THR A 49 7.06 4.42 -4.61
CA THR A 49 6.75 3.55 -3.46
C THR A 49 7.58 3.88 -2.23
N SER A 50 8.88 4.17 -2.40
CA SER A 50 9.76 4.62 -1.31
C SER A 50 9.31 5.95 -0.71
N LEU A 51 8.96 6.93 -1.55
CA LEU A 51 8.48 8.23 -1.09
C LEU A 51 7.14 8.11 -0.35
N LEU A 52 6.22 7.28 -0.85
CA LEU A 52 4.97 7.00 -0.16
C LEU A 52 5.20 6.34 1.20
N PHE A 53 6.10 5.36 1.28
CA PHE A 53 6.45 4.72 2.55
C PHE A 53 7.03 5.73 3.55
N ALA A 54 8.03 6.51 3.14
CA ALA A 54 8.61 7.57 3.97
C ALA A 54 7.55 8.58 4.41
N GLY A 55 6.63 8.96 3.52
CA GLY A 55 5.54 9.87 3.83
C GLY A 55 4.56 9.30 4.87
N THR A 56 4.32 7.99 4.88
CA THR A 56 3.48 7.37 5.92
C THR A 56 4.12 7.40 7.31
N LEU A 57 5.45 7.50 7.41
CA LEU A 57 6.16 7.59 8.69
C LEU A 57 6.07 8.99 9.32
N LEU A 58 5.71 10.02 8.54
CA LEU A 58 5.59 11.38 9.06
C LEU A 58 4.38 11.49 10.02
N PRO A 59 4.60 11.91 11.28
CA PRO A 59 3.52 12.16 12.20
C PRO A 59 2.79 13.46 11.83
N LEU A 60 1.48 13.39 11.66
CA LEU A 60 0.61 14.55 11.54
C LEU A 60 -0.17 14.79 12.83
N PRO A 61 -0.16 16.01 13.38
CA PRO A 61 -1.05 16.37 14.46
C PRO A 61 -2.48 16.45 13.92
N VAL A 62 -3.41 15.81 14.62
CA VAL A 62 -4.86 15.91 14.38
C VAL A 62 -5.44 16.81 15.47
N PRO A 63 -5.48 18.14 15.25
CA PRO A 63 -5.82 19.12 16.28
C PRO A 63 -7.25 18.97 16.82
N VAL A 64 -8.14 18.37 16.02
CA VAL A 64 -9.54 18.14 16.39
C VAL A 64 -9.70 17.09 17.51
N VAL A 65 -8.78 16.12 17.59
CA VAL A 65 -8.85 15.00 18.55
C VAL A 65 -7.69 15.04 19.56
N GLY A 66 -6.74 15.98 19.40
CA GLY A 66 -5.56 16.07 20.27
C GLY A 66 -4.63 14.86 20.15
N ALA A 67 -4.68 14.15 19.02
CA ALA A 67 -3.89 12.95 18.78
C ALA A 67 -2.90 13.16 17.62
N THR A 68 -1.81 12.38 17.60
CA THR A 68 -0.93 12.26 16.43
C THR A 68 -1.30 11.01 15.65
N SER A 69 -1.31 11.11 14.33
CA SER A 69 -1.60 9.99 13.43
C SER A 69 -0.64 10.00 12.25
N HIS A 70 -0.54 8.85 11.59
CA HIS A 70 0.27 8.67 10.39
C HIS A 70 -0.60 8.80 9.14
N ILE A 71 -0.05 9.39 8.07
CA ILE A 71 -0.79 9.58 6.82
C ILE A 71 -0.87 8.24 6.08
N CYS A 72 -2.07 7.68 5.95
CA CYS A 72 -2.33 6.67 4.93
C CYS A 72 -2.47 7.42 3.58
N LEU A 73 -1.38 7.56 2.83
CA LEU A 73 -1.30 8.21 1.51
C LEU A 73 -2.09 7.49 0.39
N THR A 74 -3.14 6.75 0.74
CA THR A 74 -4.00 5.97 -0.16
C THR A 74 -4.60 6.78 -1.31
N PRO A 75 -5.17 8.00 -1.10
CA PRO A 75 -5.70 8.78 -2.22
C PRO A 75 -4.60 9.37 -3.12
N VAL A 76 -3.40 9.63 -2.58
CA VAL A 76 -2.27 10.13 -3.37
C VAL A 76 -1.73 9.05 -4.31
N LEU A 77 -1.77 7.79 -3.88
CA LEU A 77 -1.43 6.65 -4.74
C LEU A 77 -2.49 6.38 -5.83
N ALA A 78 -3.73 6.79 -5.61
CA ALA A 78 -4.85 6.53 -6.52
C ALA A 78 -5.03 7.62 -7.62
N LEU A 79 -4.38 8.77 -7.47
CA LEU A 79 -4.32 9.88 -8.45
C LEU A 79 -3.31 9.59 -9.56
#